data_AF-A0A973X532-F1
#
_entry.id   AF-A0A973X532-F1
#
_cell.length_a   1.000
_cell.length_b   1.000
_cell.length_c   1.000
_cell.angle_alpha   90.00
_cell.angle_beta   90.00
_cell.angle_gamma   90.00
#
_symmetry.space_group_name_H-M   'P 1'
#
loop_
_entity.id
_entity.type
_entity.pdbx_description
1 polymer ?
#
loop_
_entity_poly.entity_id
_entity_poly.type
_entity_poly.pdbx_seq_one_letter_code
_entity_poly.pdbx_strand_id
1 'polypeptide(L)' 'MAQAKRLCLYHHEPAYDDLQIAQVLAETRRFEEISRTGPALEVISAWDGLEVEL' A
#
# COMPACT_ATOMS: atom_id res chain seq x y z
N MET A 1 -6.52 -2.18 -16.58
CA MET A 1 -6.26 -2.08 -15.12
C MET A 1 -6.80 -3.31 -14.42
N ALA A 2 -6.20 -3.73 -13.30
CA ALA A 2 -6.48 -5.01 -12.64
C ALA A 2 -7.80 -5.10 -11.85
N GLN A 3 -8.54 -3.98 -11.69
CA GLN A 3 -9.84 -3.92 -10.99
C GLN A 3 -9.86 -4.47 -9.54
N ALA A 4 -8.69 -4.52 -8.89
CA ALA A 4 -8.60 -4.87 -7.48
C ALA A 4 -9.25 -3.79 -6.60
N LYS A 5 -9.85 -4.21 -5.48
CA LYS A 5 -10.40 -3.29 -4.46
C LYS A 5 -9.35 -2.86 -3.44
N ARG A 6 -8.36 -3.72 -3.16
CA ARG A 6 -7.31 -3.51 -2.18
C ARG A 6 -5.96 -4.00 -2.69
N LEU A 7 -4.91 -3.25 -2.39
CA LEU A 7 -3.50 -3.58 -2.61
C LEU A 7 -2.79 -3.55 -1.25
N CYS A 8 -2.17 -4.67 -0.89
CA CYS A 8 -1.34 -4.80 0.30
C CYS A 8 0.13 -4.84 -0.11
N LEU A 9 0.94 -3.92 0.43
CA LEU A 9 2.39 -3.90 0.26
C LEU A 9 3.04 -4.82 1.28
N TYR A 10 3.94 -5.69 0.84
CA TYR A 10 4.66 -6.66 1.67
C TYR A 10 6.12 -6.75 1.19
N HIS A 11 6.97 -7.45 1.95
CA HIS A 11 8.43 -7.49 1.75
C HIS A 11 9.09 -6.11 1.84
N HIS A 12 8.85 -5.40 2.95
CA HIS A 12 9.59 -4.17 3.24
C HIS A 12 11.09 -4.46 3.30
N GLU A 13 11.87 -3.52 2.78
CA GLU A 13 13.33 -3.58 2.83
C GLU A 13 13.77 -3.69 4.31
N PRO A 14 14.48 -4.77 4.72
CA PRO A 14 14.87 -4.96 6.12
C PRO A 14 15.70 -3.83 6.71
N ALA A 15 16.39 -3.05 5.87
CA ALA A 15 17.13 -1.87 6.30
C ALA A 15 16.26 -0.63 6.56
N TYR A 16 14.97 -0.63 6.21
CA TYR A 16 14.08 0.51 6.40
C TYR A 16 13.55 0.57 7.83
N ASP A 17 13.56 1.76 8.39
CA ASP A 17 12.82 2.06 9.60
C ASP A 17 11.32 2.31 9.32
N ASP A 18 10.55 2.49 10.40
CA ASP A 18 9.11 2.75 10.32
C ASP A 18 8.76 3.99 9.48
N LEU A 19 9.61 5.03 9.53
CA LEU A 19 9.38 6.26 8.79
C LEU A 19 9.55 6.02 7.29
N GLN A 20 10.57 5.27 6.90
CA GLN A 20 10.80 4.89 5.51
C GLN A 20 9.67 4.01 4.98
N ILE A 21 9.19 3.03 5.75
CA ILE A 21 8.02 2.20 5.35
C ILE A 21 6.77 3.08 5.20
N ALA A 22 6.54 4.03 6.12
CA ALA A 22 5.42 4.96 6.04
C ALA A 22 5.51 5.89 4.83
N GLN A 23 6.73 6.32 4.45
CA GLN A 23 6.96 7.11 3.23
C GLN A 23 6.58 6.33 1.98
N VAL A 24 7.03 5.07 1.84
CA VAL A 24 6.66 4.21 0.70
C VAL A 24 5.13 4.05 0.61
N LEU A 25 4.45 3.84 1.74
CA LEU A 25 2.99 3.77 1.77
C LEU A 25 2.34 5.08 1.30
N ALA A 26 2.83 6.23 1.78
CA ALA A 26 2.31 7.54 1.40
C ALA A 26 2.53 7.83 -0.10
N GLU A 27 3.71 7.52 -0.61
CA GLU A 27 4.05 7.66 -2.03
C GLU A 27 3.19 6.76 -2.92
N THR A 28 2.95 5.51 -2.49
CA THR A 28 2.10 4.57 -3.24
C THR A 28 0.65 5.04 -3.29
N ARG A 29 0.11 5.55 -2.16
CA ARG A 29 -1.23 6.17 -2.12
C ARG A 29 -1.30 7.38 -3.02
N ARG A 30 -0.27 8.25 -2.99
CA ARG A 30 -0.20 9.43 -3.84
C ARG A 30 -0.17 9.05 -5.32
N PHE A 31 0.62 8.04 -5.68
CA PHE A 31 0.69 7.52 -7.04
C PHE A 31 -0.66 6.96 -7.50
N GLU A 32 -1.35 6.20 -6.65
CA GLU A 32 -2.69 5.71 -6.91
C GLU A 32 -3.65 6.88 -7.19
N GLU A 33 -3.69 7.91 -6.34
CA GLU A 33 -4.57 9.08 -6.51
C GLU A 33 -4.38 9.79 -7.86
N ILE A 34 -3.13 9.99 -8.29
CA ILE A 34 -2.84 10.73 -9.53
C ILE A 34 -2.97 9.88 -10.79
N SER A 35 -2.84 8.56 -10.67
CA SER A 35 -2.88 7.64 -11.82
C SER A 35 -4.23 6.93 -11.99
N ARG A 36 -5.12 7.08 -11.00
CA ARG A 36 -6.44 6.43 -10.97
C ARG A 36 -7.26 6.76 -12.22
N THR A 37 -7.81 5.71 -12.84
CA THR A 37 -8.81 5.84 -13.93
C THR A 37 -10.16 5.22 -13.57
N GLY A 38 -10.32 4.71 -12.35
CA GLY A 38 -11.50 3.98 -11.87
C GLY A 38 -11.82 4.27 -10.40
N PRO A 39 -12.49 3.34 -9.70
CA PRO A 39 -12.73 3.46 -8.25
C PRO A 39 -11.42 3.56 -7.46
N ALA A 40 -11.53 4.06 -6.23
CA ALA A 40 -10.40 4.10 -5.31
C ALA A 40 -9.89 2.71 -4.99
N LEU A 41 -8.58 2.52 -5.13
CA LEU A 41 -7.89 1.34 -4.63
C LEU A 41 -7.45 1.58 -3.19
N GLU A 42 -7.85 0.72 -2.27
CA GLU A 42 -7.36 0.77 -0.90
C GLU A 42 -5.91 0.27 -0.84
N VAL A 43 -4.96 1.14 -0.49
CA VAL A 43 -3.55 0.78 -0.35
C VAL A 43 -3.15 0.72 1.12
N ILE A 44 -2.65 -0.45 1.54
CA ILE A 44 -2.16 -0.72 2.90
C ILE A 44 -0.75 -1.29 2.88
N SER A 45 -0.06 -1.21 4.00
CA SER A 45 1.26 -1.82 4.21
C SER A 45 1.14 -2.92 5.25
N ALA A 46 1.65 -4.12 4.97
CA ALA A 46 1.63 -5.23 5.92
C ALA A 46 2.61 -5.01 7.07
N TRP A 47 2.29 -5.56 8.23
CA TRP A 47 3.21 -5.74 9.35
C TRP A 47 2.95 -7.09 10.01
N ASP A 48 3.89 -7.56 10.81
CA ASP A 48 3.78 -8.85 11.48
C ASP A 48 2.54 -8.87 12.39
N GLY A 49 1.67 -9.84 12.15
CA GLY A 49 0.40 -9.99 12.87
C GLY A 49 -0.75 -9.13 12.34
N LEU A 50 -0.61 -8.44 11.20
CA LEU A 50 -1.75 -7.83 10.52
C LEU A 50 -2.73 -8.90 10.02
N GLU A 51 -3.99 -8.80 10.43
CA GLU A 51 -5.11 -9.58 9.93
C GLU A 51 -6.03 -8.69 9.07
N VAL A 52 -6.49 -9.23 7.94
CA VAL A 52 -7.33 -8.50 6.97
C VAL A 52 -8.52 -9.37 6.58
N GLU A 53 -9.73 -8.86 6.82
CA GLU A 53 -10.97 -9.47 6.35
C GLU A 53 -11.20 -9.15 4.87
N LEU A 54 -11.74 -10.13 4.13
CA LEU A 54 -11.91 -10.09 2.66
C LEU A 54 -13.35 -9.85 2.23
#